data_AF-A0A024U401-F1
#
_entry.id   AF-A0A024U401-F1
#
_cell.length_a   1.000
_cell.length_b   1.000
_cell.length_c   1.000
_cell.angle_alpha   90.00
_cell.angle_beta   90.00
_cell.angle_gamma   90.00
#
_symmetry.space_group_name_H-M   'P 1'
#
loop_
_entity.id
_entity.type
_entity.pdbx_description
1 polymer ?
#
loop_
_entity_poly.entity_id
_entity_poly.type
_entity_poly.pdbx_seq_one_letter_code
_entity_poly.pdbx_strand_id
1 'polypeptide(L)'
;MEECYRWRRDDRKAASSSSVSIDAWDLDRLRAVCADLNVKLRREVEAKQQLQRLRARDKERFKEEFGQFEARLIRANETLEKNRQIVEASLVEKDKIIEQLQQQVDRKQHTIECLKQDPRLLYSSRHRQRQAQDPSFDHLDGDRNDDPNANIHELERQISKLYGELNEARQVQQAQNDQIEGMKAASAKLVASLKKMKFKVKEAANTAENHMVHDMTRKCMRLEAEKATIETTLQTTQAKLVECKAVVKDLTERLTTATERIVALEGDVSARIAAEGAMEKQWRRQQHYIQDLEIDFKTIGRVDVNNPEMEHAQRTLASKTEKLMKLEKRLQRYERDIAGLRETQGDGVVVLDPQRKALSLVDLDYVLAQTHKIEAKADAMSRMVQVYEAGGHPPADLHELLLRLDDHQGLETCDRIASEQEGKQRILMSLMQSQAILDDVAHHLAQAFARFLGFKCNME
;
A
#
# COMPACT_ATOMS: atom_id res chain seq x y z
N MET A 1 -51.43 25.54 25.51
CA MET A 1 -51.72 24.23 24.88
C MET A 1 -52.67 24.33 23.69
N GLU A 2 -53.55 25.33 23.60
CA GLU A 2 -54.51 25.47 22.47
C GLU A 2 -53.86 25.92 21.14
N GLU A 3 -52.74 26.65 21.18
CA GLU A 3 -52.04 27.10 19.95
C GLU A 3 -51.33 25.96 19.20
N CYS A 4 -50.92 24.90 19.91
CA CYS A 4 -50.23 23.75 19.32
C CYS A 4 -51.19 22.83 18.54
N TYR A 5 -52.49 22.91 18.80
CA TYR A 5 -53.53 22.20 18.05
C TYR A 5 -54.00 22.95 16.80
N ARG A 6 -53.77 24.27 16.70
CA ARG A 6 -54.12 25.06 15.50
C ARG A 6 -53.18 24.76 14.33
N TRP A 7 -51.87 24.76 14.58
CA TRP A 7 -50.86 24.45 13.57
C TRP A 7 -51.02 23.04 12.96
N ARG A 8 -51.31 22.04 13.80
CA ARG A 8 -51.56 20.67 13.32
C ARG A 8 -52.84 20.50 12.50
N ARG A 9 -53.80 21.42 12.63
CA ARG A 9 -55.05 21.43 11.86
C ARG A 9 -54.89 22.16 10.53
N ASP A 10 -54.08 23.21 10.51
CA ASP A 10 -53.76 23.99 9.32
C ASP A 10 -52.78 23.24 8.39
N ASP A 11 -51.81 22.50 8.94
CA ASP A 11 -50.95 21.59 8.16
C ASP A 11 -51.73 20.42 7.54
N ARG A 12 -52.74 19.88 8.25
CA ARG A 12 -53.62 18.84 7.67
C ARG A 12 -54.55 19.40 6.60
N LYS A 13 -54.98 20.67 6.71
CA LYS A 13 -55.78 21.34 5.69
C LYS A 13 -54.97 21.73 4.45
N ALA A 14 -53.71 22.12 4.62
CA ALA A 14 -52.78 22.37 3.53
C ALA A 14 -52.37 21.07 2.80
N ALA A 15 -52.16 19.97 3.55
CA ALA A 15 -51.92 18.66 2.96
C ALA A 15 -53.16 18.06 2.27
N SER A 16 -54.38 18.40 2.72
CA SER A 16 -55.62 17.93 2.08
C SER A 16 -56.07 18.76 0.86
N SER A 17 -55.49 19.93 0.63
CA SER A 17 -55.80 20.80 -0.52
C SER A 17 -54.73 20.76 -1.62
N SER A 18 -53.63 20.05 -1.38
CA SER A 18 -52.60 19.68 -2.35
C SER A 18 -52.74 18.21 -2.74
N SER A 19 -53.92 17.80 -3.22
CA SER A 19 -54.03 16.55 -3.95
C SER A 19 -53.45 16.76 -5.35
N VAL A 20 -52.13 16.60 -5.47
CA VAL A 20 -51.53 16.28 -6.77
C VAL A 20 -52.23 15.00 -7.21
N SER A 21 -53.00 15.08 -8.30
CA SER A 21 -53.59 13.92 -8.93
C SER A 21 -52.46 13.08 -9.50
N ILE A 22 -51.88 12.24 -8.65
CA ILE A 22 -51.07 11.11 -9.09
C ILE A 22 -52.08 10.15 -9.70
N ASP A 23 -52.03 10.00 -11.03
CA ASP A 23 -52.87 9.03 -11.72
C ASP A 23 -52.77 7.68 -11.00
N ALA A 24 -53.89 6.99 -10.82
CA ALA A 24 -53.92 5.71 -10.09
C ALA A 24 -52.89 4.70 -10.65
N TRP A 25 -52.55 4.83 -11.93
CA TRP A 25 -51.49 4.10 -12.63
C TRP A 25 -50.07 4.36 -12.09
N ASP A 26 -49.74 5.59 -11.72
CA ASP A 26 -48.42 5.95 -11.18
C ASP A 26 -48.24 5.48 -9.73
N LEU A 27 -49.33 5.51 -8.96
CA LEU A 27 -49.36 4.98 -7.59
C LEU A 27 -49.19 3.46 -7.54
N ASP A 28 -49.86 2.73 -8.43
CA ASP A 28 -49.72 1.27 -8.52
C ASP A 28 -48.35 0.86 -9.07
N ARG A 29 -47.76 1.63 -9.99
CA ARG A 29 -46.40 1.43 -10.47
C ARG A 29 -45.36 1.64 -9.37
N LEU A 30 -45.51 2.70 -8.57
CA LEU A 30 -44.66 2.94 -7.38
C LEU A 30 -44.79 1.81 -6.35
N ARG A 31 -46.01 1.32 -6.08
CA ARG A 31 -46.22 0.17 -5.19
C ARG A 31 -45.55 -1.09 -5.71
N ALA A 32 -45.63 -1.36 -7.01
CA ALA A 32 -44.96 -2.50 -7.64
C ALA A 32 -43.43 -2.40 -7.52
N VAL A 33 -42.85 -1.23 -7.79
CA VAL A 33 -41.41 -0.98 -7.64
C VAL A 33 -40.96 -1.13 -6.18
N CYS A 34 -41.73 -0.62 -5.22
CA CYS A 34 -41.45 -0.81 -3.80
C CYS A 34 -41.56 -2.28 -3.36
N ALA A 35 -42.52 -3.03 -3.91
CA ALA A 35 -42.65 -4.47 -3.65
C ALA A 35 -41.44 -5.24 -4.18
N ASP A 36 -41.00 -4.94 -5.40
CA ASP A 36 -39.81 -5.55 -6.01
C ASP A 36 -38.52 -5.22 -5.24
N LEU A 37 -38.35 -3.96 -4.83
CA LEU A 37 -37.22 -3.55 -3.98
C LEU A 37 -37.23 -4.27 -2.64
N ASN A 38 -38.40 -4.45 -2.02
CA ASN A 38 -38.53 -5.20 -0.77
C ASN A 38 -38.18 -6.69 -0.96
N VAL A 39 -38.55 -7.30 -2.08
CA VAL A 39 -38.16 -8.68 -2.40
C VAL A 39 -36.65 -8.79 -2.60
N LYS A 40 -36.04 -7.85 -3.33
CA LYS A 40 -34.58 -7.81 -3.51
C LYS A 40 -33.86 -7.62 -2.18
N LEU A 41 -34.32 -6.70 -1.33
CA LEU A 41 -33.75 -6.45 -0.01
C LEU A 41 -33.83 -7.69 0.89
N ARG A 42 -34.95 -8.42 0.87
CA ARG A 42 -35.08 -9.69 1.62
C ARG A 42 -34.08 -10.74 1.16
N ARG A 43 -33.89 -10.91 -0.17
CA ARG A 43 -32.90 -11.83 -0.73
C ARG A 43 -31.48 -11.45 -0.33
N GLU A 44 -31.13 -10.17 -0.34
CA GLU A 44 -29.83 -9.67 0.11
C GLU A 44 -29.61 -9.90 1.61
N VAL A 45 -30.64 -9.67 2.44
CA VAL A 45 -30.57 -9.95 3.89
C VAL A 45 -30.37 -11.45 4.14
N GLU A 46 -31.10 -12.31 3.44
CA GLU A 46 -30.93 -13.77 3.52
C GLU A 46 -29.54 -14.23 3.07
N ALA A 47 -29.03 -13.69 1.95
CA ALA A 47 -27.68 -13.97 1.47
C ALA A 47 -26.60 -13.53 2.49
N LYS A 48 -26.77 -12.34 3.09
CA LYS A 48 -25.88 -11.85 4.15
C LYS A 48 -25.90 -12.74 5.39
N GLN A 49 -27.08 -13.22 5.80
CA GLN A 49 -27.20 -14.16 6.92
C GLN A 49 -26.55 -15.52 6.59
N GLN A 50 -26.70 -16.03 5.38
CA GLN A 50 -26.03 -17.26 4.94
C GLN A 50 -24.50 -17.10 4.95
N LEU A 51 -23.98 -15.98 4.45
CA LEU A 51 -22.54 -15.68 4.50
C LEU A 51 -22.03 -15.57 5.95
N GLN A 52 -22.80 -14.98 6.87
CA GLN A 52 -22.43 -14.96 8.29
C GLN A 52 -22.37 -16.37 8.89
N ARG A 53 -23.31 -17.26 8.56
CA ARG A 53 -23.28 -18.66 9.00
C ARG A 53 -22.08 -19.42 8.44
N LEU A 54 -21.74 -19.19 7.17
CA LEU A 54 -20.55 -19.79 6.56
C LEU A 54 -19.27 -19.30 7.25
N ARG A 55 -19.12 -17.98 7.46
CA ARG A 55 -17.97 -17.42 8.19
C ARG A 55 -17.85 -17.97 9.62
N ALA A 56 -18.97 -18.19 10.31
CA ALA A 56 -18.96 -18.79 11.64
C ALA A 56 -18.45 -20.25 11.60
N ARG A 57 -18.94 -21.05 10.65
CA ARG A 57 -18.48 -22.43 10.44
C ARG A 57 -17.01 -22.51 10.06
N ASP A 58 -16.55 -21.62 9.17
CA ASP A 58 -15.15 -21.57 8.78
C ASP A 58 -14.27 -21.18 9.97
N LYS A 59 -14.70 -20.22 10.78
CA LYS A 59 -13.98 -19.83 12.02
C LYS A 59 -13.88 -20.99 13.01
N GLU A 60 -14.93 -21.80 13.16
CA GLU A 60 -14.91 -23.00 14.01
C GLU A 60 -13.96 -24.06 13.45
N ARG A 61 -14.03 -24.35 12.14
CA ARG A 61 -13.10 -25.28 11.47
C ARG A 61 -11.65 -24.85 11.61
N PHE A 62 -11.34 -23.58 11.37
CA PHE A 62 -9.99 -23.04 11.57
C PHE A 62 -9.53 -23.18 13.01
N LYS A 63 -10.41 -22.94 14.00
CA LYS A 63 -10.07 -23.09 15.42
C LYS A 63 -9.76 -24.55 15.78
N GLU A 64 -10.54 -25.49 15.25
CA GLU A 64 -10.31 -26.94 15.45
C GLU A 64 -9.01 -27.40 14.78
N GLU A 65 -8.79 -27.03 13.52
CA GLU A 65 -7.56 -27.36 12.79
C GLU A 65 -6.33 -26.77 13.50
N PHE A 66 -6.39 -25.51 13.91
CA PHE A 66 -5.31 -24.86 14.64
C PHE A 66 -5.02 -25.54 15.98
N GLY A 67 -6.06 -25.90 16.74
CA GLY A 67 -5.92 -26.67 17.98
C GLY A 67 -5.30 -28.05 17.76
N GLN A 68 -5.62 -28.72 16.64
CA GLN A 68 -4.96 -29.98 16.27
C GLN A 68 -3.49 -29.78 15.92
N PHE A 69 -3.15 -28.69 15.22
CA PHE A 69 -1.75 -28.34 14.93
C PHE A 69 -0.97 -28.06 16.22
N GLU A 70 -1.51 -27.25 17.13
CA GLU A 70 -0.91 -27.01 18.44
C GLU A 70 -0.69 -28.32 19.21
N ALA A 71 -1.70 -29.21 19.26
CA ALA A 71 -1.58 -30.49 19.92
C ALA A 71 -0.55 -31.44 19.28
N ARG A 72 -0.31 -31.34 17.97
CA ARG A 72 0.78 -32.09 17.29
C ARG A 72 2.13 -31.50 17.64
N LEU A 73 2.22 -30.17 17.71
CA LEU A 73 3.44 -29.44 18.02
C LEU A 73 3.89 -29.69 19.46
N ILE A 74 2.97 -29.69 20.42
CA ILE A 74 3.23 -30.07 21.82
C ILE A 74 3.78 -31.51 21.90
N ARG A 75 3.11 -32.48 21.25
CA ARG A 75 3.56 -33.88 21.25
C ARG A 75 4.93 -34.07 20.59
N ALA A 76 5.21 -33.36 19.50
CA ALA A 76 6.51 -33.38 18.87
C ALA A 76 7.59 -32.81 19.81
N ASN A 77 7.29 -31.70 20.50
CA ASN A 77 8.22 -31.07 21.43
C ASN A 77 8.50 -31.97 22.65
N GLU A 78 7.47 -32.59 23.24
CA GLU A 78 7.63 -33.58 24.31
C GLU A 78 8.50 -34.77 23.87
N THR A 79 8.39 -35.20 22.62
CA THR A 79 9.19 -36.30 22.06
C THR A 79 10.65 -35.89 21.86
N LEU A 80 10.89 -34.67 21.36
CA LEU A 80 12.23 -34.10 21.23
C LEU A 80 12.90 -33.92 22.60
N GLU A 81 12.16 -33.47 23.60
CA GLU A 81 12.67 -33.29 24.95
C GLU A 81 13.05 -34.64 25.60
N LYS A 82 12.24 -35.69 25.41
CA LYS A 82 12.60 -37.05 25.83
C LYS A 82 13.86 -37.56 25.11
N ASN A 83 13.96 -37.34 23.80
CA ASN A 83 15.15 -37.73 23.04
C ASN A 83 16.40 -36.97 23.50
N ARG A 84 16.27 -35.67 23.80
CA ARG A 84 17.35 -34.84 24.38
C ARG A 84 17.84 -35.45 25.69
N GLN A 85 16.94 -35.79 26.60
CA GLN A 85 17.28 -36.41 27.89
C GLN A 85 18.00 -37.75 27.73
N ILE A 86 17.58 -38.59 26.77
CA ILE A 86 18.24 -39.88 26.49
C ILE A 86 19.67 -39.65 25.97
N VAL A 87 19.86 -38.68 25.07
CA VAL A 87 21.19 -38.34 24.53
C VAL A 87 22.08 -37.76 25.62
N GLU A 88 21.57 -36.85 26.45
CA GLU A 88 22.29 -36.28 27.59
C GLU A 88 22.73 -37.38 28.58
N ALA A 89 21.83 -38.32 28.91
CA ALA A 89 22.18 -39.45 29.77
C ALA A 89 23.28 -40.34 29.14
N SER A 90 23.19 -40.61 27.84
CA SER A 90 24.21 -41.39 27.12
C SER A 90 25.56 -40.68 27.05
N LEU A 91 25.57 -39.35 26.90
CA LEU A 91 26.80 -38.55 26.93
C LEU A 91 27.47 -38.64 28.30
N VAL A 92 26.72 -38.45 29.39
CA VAL A 92 27.24 -38.58 30.76
C VAL A 92 27.84 -39.97 31.01
N GLU A 93 27.21 -41.03 30.52
CA GLU A 93 27.73 -42.39 30.63
C GLU A 93 29.05 -42.57 29.84
N LYS A 94 29.12 -42.04 28.62
CA LYS A 94 30.35 -42.07 27.80
C LYS A 94 31.47 -41.25 28.43
N ASP A 95 31.18 -40.09 28.99
CA ASP A 95 32.18 -39.27 29.70
C ASP A 95 32.78 -40.02 30.89
N LYS A 96 31.95 -40.76 31.64
CA LYS A 96 32.41 -41.62 32.72
C LYS A 96 33.32 -42.75 32.23
N ILE A 97 33.02 -43.34 31.07
CA ILE A 97 33.88 -44.37 30.45
C ILE A 97 35.21 -43.76 30.02
N ILE A 98 35.20 -42.56 29.41
CA ILE A 98 36.41 -41.84 29.01
C ILE A 98 37.27 -41.58 30.24
N GLU A 99 36.69 -41.09 31.34
CA GLU A 99 37.40 -40.84 32.59
C GLU A 99 38.05 -42.11 33.16
N GLN A 100 37.35 -43.25 33.12
CA GLN A 100 37.92 -44.55 33.52
C GLN A 100 39.08 -45.00 32.64
N LEU A 101 38.98 -44.79 31.32
CA LEU A 101 40.04 -45.10 30.37
C LEU A 101 41.26 -44.19 30.59
N GLN A 102 41.04 -42.89 30.83
CA GLN A 102 42.09 -41.93 31.17
C GLN A 102 42.87 -42.41 32.40
N GLN A 103 42.16 -42.77 33.48
CA GLN A 103 42.78 -43.30 34.70
C GLN A 103 43.55 -44.61 34.48
N GLN A 104 43.13 -45.47 33.55
CA GLN A 104 43.90 -46.67 33.19
C GLN A 104 45.16 -46.33 32.41
N VAL A 105 45.07 -45.38 31.48
CA VAL A 105 46.19 -44.91 30.68
C VAL A 105 47.24 -44.26 31.58
N ASP A 106 46.84 -43.37 32.48
CA ASP A 106 47.73 -42.72 33.46
C ASP A 106 48.45 -43.74 34.34
N ARG A 107 47.72 -44.75 34.86
CA ARG A 107 48.31 -45.85 35.64
C ARG A 107 49.36 -46.65 34.84
N LYS A 108 49.07 -46.95 33.58
CA LYS A 108 50.02 -47.65 32.69
C LYS A 108 51.23 -46.79 32.34
N GLN A 109 51.04 -45.51 32.06
CA GLN A 109 52.13 -44.56 31.81
C GLN A 109 53.03 -44.42 33.03
N HIS A 110 52.46 -44.25 34.22
CA HIS A 110 53.23 -44.21 35.46
C HIS A 110 54.04 -45.50 35.67
N THR A 111 53.44 -46.67 35.41
CA THR A 111 54.16 -47.96 35.48
C THR A 111 55.33 -48.01 34.50
N ILE A 112 55.12 -47.54 33.26
CA ILE A 112 56.18 -47.46 32.23
C ILE A 112 57.28 -46.50 32.67
N GLU A 113 56.96 -45.34 33.25
CA GLU A 113 57.93 -44.39 33.76
C GLU A 113 58.77 -44.97 34.90
N CYS A 114 58.16 -45.65 35.87
CA CYS A 114 58.88 -46.37 36.92
C CYS A 114 59.83 -47.44 36.35
N LEU A 115 59.38 -48.19 35.33
CA LEU A 115 60.23 -49.18 34.64
C LEU A 115 61.34 -48.56 33.80
N LYS A 116 61.14 -47.34 33.25
CA LYS A 116 62.18 -46.56 32.57
C LYS A 116 63.22 -46.04 33.55
N GLN A 117 62.81 -45.62 34.74
CA GLN A 117 63.70 -45.12 35.79
C GLN A 117 64.55 -46.24 36.42
N ASP A 118 64.00 -47.45 36.60
CA ASP A 118 64.76 -48.62 37.06
C ASP A 118 64.47 -49.90 36.23
N PRO A 119 65.29 -50.16 35.20
CA PRO A 119 65.16 -51.35 34.35
C PRO A 119 65.36 -52.68 35.09
N ARG A 120 65.94 -52.69 36.29
CA ARG A 120 66.20 -53.92 37.06
C ARG A 120 64.90 -54.54 37.60
N LEU A 121 63.83 -53.76 37.71
CA LEU A 121 62.48 -54.24 38.06
C LEU A 121 61.90 -55.23 37.02
N LEU A 122 62.30 -55.14 35.75
CA LEU A 122 61.94 -56.12 34.71
C LEU A 122 62.59 -57.49 34.95
N TYR A 123 63.81 -57.49 35.50
CA TYR A 123 64.56 -58.71 35.77
C TYR A 123 64.03 -59.45 36.99
N SER A 124 63.59 -58.75 38.05
CA SER A 124 63.02 -59.37 39.25
C SER A 124 61.72 -60.15 38.98
N SER A 125 60.86 -59.61 38.10
CA SER A 125 59.62 -60.27 37.67
C SER A 125 59.87 -61.45 36.72
N ARG A 126 60.89 -61.38 35.86
CA ARG A 126 61.29 -62.51 34.98
C ARG A 126 62.07 -63.61 35.70
N HIS A 127 62.87 -63.28 36.72
CA HIS A 127 63.66 -64.28 37.46
C HIS A 127 62.78 -65.20 38.32
N ARG A 128 61.69 -64.68 38.90
CA ARG A 128 60.69 -65.50 39.63
C ARG A 128 60.01 -66.55 38.76
N GLN A 129 59.98 -66.35 37.44
CA GLN A 129 59.27 -67.22 36.51
C GLN A 129 60.21 -68.25 35.83
N ARG A 130 61.53 -68.14 36.00
CA ARG A 130 62.54 -69.01 35.38
C ARG A 130 63.27 -69.98 36.33
N GLN A 131 63.04 -69.89 37.64
CA GLN A 131 63.71 -70.72 38.66
C GLN A 131 63.06 -72.10 38.90
N ALA A 132 62.47 -72.72 37.87
CA ALA A 132 61.74 -73.99 37.98
C ALA A 132 62.39 -75.20 37.29
N GLN A 133 63.57 -75.07 36.65
CA GLN A 133 64.24 -76.21 36.00
C GLN A 133 65.78 -76.06 36.07
N ASP A 134 66.39 -77.07 36.69
CA ASP A 134 67.83 -77.42 36.83
C ASP A 134 68.10 -78.68 35.95
N PRO A 135 69.28 -79.32 35.90
CA PRO A 135 70.70 -78.88 36.00
C PRO A 135 71.68 -79.67 35.06
N SER A 136 73.01 -79.42 35.23
CA SER A 136 74.14 -80.41 35.16
C SER A 136 74.64 -80.86 33.77
N PHE A 137 75.88 -81.30 33.48
CA PHE A 137 77.24 -81.43 34.05
C PHE A 137 78.14 -81.95 32.88
N ASP A 138 79.48 -81.80 32.84
CA ASP A 138 80.35 -82.92 32.38
C ASP A 138 81.87 -82.79 32.59
N HIS A 139 82.49 -83.97 32.50
CA HIS A 139 83.73 -84.50 33.09
C HIS A 139 85.07 -84.32 32.34
N LEU A 140 86.12 -84.76 33.06
CA LEU A 140 87.56 -84.87 32.80
C LEU A 140 88.01 -85.78 31.63
N ASP A 141 89.09 -85.36 30.97
CA ASP A 141 90.05 -86.13 30.13
C ASP A 141 90.77 -87.23 30.94
N GLY A 142 91.35 -88.32 30.42
CA GLY A 142 91.81 -88.70 29.08
C GLY A 142 93.28 -89.13 29.16
N ASP A 143 93.66 -90.34 28.74
CA ASP A 143 95.03 -90.64 28.24
C ASP A 143 95.13 -91.97 27.47
N ARG A 144 96.06 -92.07 26.50
CA ARG A 144 96.25 -93.14 25.50
C ARG A 144 97.71 -93.64 25.49
N ASN A 145 97.95 -94.90 25.10
CA ASN A 145 99.24 -95.36 24.55
C ASN A 145 99.07 -96.56 23.59
N ASP A 146 99.90 -96.59 22.54
CA ASP A 146 99.78 -97.36 21.30
C ASP A 146 100.40 -98.78 21.33
N ASP A 147 99.67 -99.74 20.74
CA ASP A 147 99.92 -101.17 20.47
C ASP A 147 99.23 -101.47 19.10
N PRO A 148 99.55 -102.47 18.27
CA PRO A 148 98.82 -102.70 17.00
C PRO A 148 97.35 -103.13 17.22
N ASN A 149 97.07 -103.73 18.38
CA ASN A 149 95.73 -103.86 18.93
C ASN A 149 95.19 -102.52 19.43
N ALA A 150 96.04 -101.60 19.90
CA ALA A 150 95.64 -100.22 20.15
C ALA A 150 95.36 -99.45 18.87
N ASN A 151 95.93 -99.77 17.69
CA ASN A 151 95.54 -99.12 16.44
C ASN A 151 94.16 -99.62 15.97
N ILE A 152 93.86 -100.91 16.17
CA ILE A 152 92.50 -101.45 15.99
C ILE A 152 91.55 -100.89 17.05
N HIS A 153 91.93 -100.85 18.32
CA HIS A 153 91.13 -100.22 19.38
C HIS A 153 91.05 -98.70 19.24
N GLU A 154 91.99 -98.06 18.56
CA GLU A 154 91.99 -96.64 18.24
C GLU A 154 91.08 -96.38 17.05
N LEU A 155 91.07 -97.25 16.04
CA LEU A 155 90.08 -97.25 14.98
C LEU A 155 88.67 -97.58 15.52
N GLU A 156 88.53 -98.54 16.43
CA GLU A 156 87.27 -98.83 17.13
C GLU A 156 86.84 -97.66 18.00
N ARG A 157 87.79 -97.00 18.69
CA ARG A 157 87.53 -95.78 19.47
C ARG A 157 87.16 -94.60 18.57
N GLN A 158 87.80 -94.46 17.41
CA GLN A 158 87.44 -93.47 16.39
C GLN A 158 86.07 -93.78 15.78
N ILE A 159 85.75 -95.05 15.53
CA ILE A 159 84.44 -95.50 15.06
C ILE A 159 83.38 -95.25 16.14
N SER A 160 83.63 -95.59 17.41
CA SER A 160 82.73 -95.28 18.53
C SER A 160 82.57 -93.77 18.72
N LYS A 161 83.64 -92.99 18.53
CA LYS A 161 83.58 -91.52 18.57
C LYS A 161 82.76 -90.97 17.41
N LEU A 162 82.97 -91.45 16.18
CA LEU A 162 82.18 -91.08 15.01
C LEU A 162 80.72 -91.51 15.13
N TYR A 163 80.42 -92.67 15.73
CA TYR A 163 79.06 -93.09 16.03
C TYR A 163 78.44 -92.22 17.12
N GLY A 164 79.20 -91.82 18.15
CA GLY A 164 78.80 -90.86 19.17
C GLY A 164 78.46 -89.51 18.56
N GLU A 165 79.38 -88.94 17.78
CA GLU A 165 79.22 -87.69 17.03
C GLU A 165 78.04 -87.76 16.04
N LEU A 166 77.83 -88.91 15.38
CA LEU A 166 76.66 -89.13 14.51
C LEU A 166 75.36 -89.17 15.31
N ASN A 167 75.36 -89.78 16.50
CA ASN A 167 74.18 -89.85 17.36
C ASN A 167 73.85 -88.47 17.95
N GLU A 168 74.86 -87.73 18.36
CA GLU A 168 74.74 -86.33 18.79
C GLU A 168 74.23 -85.45 17.64
N ALA A 169 74.77 -85.59 16.44
CA ALA A 169 74.29 -84.86 15.26
C ALA A 169 72.82 -85.21 14.94
N ARG A 170 72.42 -86.48 15.09
CA ARG A 170 71.01 -86.89 14.96
C ARG A 170 70.12 -86.30 16.05
N GLN A 171 70.58 -86.25 17.30
CA GLN A 171 69.83 -85.62 18.39
C GLN A 171 69.69 -84.11 18.18
N VAL A 172 70.75 -83.43 17.75
CA VAL A 172 70.71 -82.00 17.41
C VAL A 172 69.76 -81.76 16.23
N GLN A 173 69.81 -82.61 15.20
CA GLN A 173 68.92 -82.52 14.05
C GLN A 173 67.45 -82.77 14.45
N GLN A 174 67.19 -83.71 15.35
CA GLN A 174 65.85 -83.95 15.89
C GLN A 174 65.35 -82.75 16.69
N ALA A 175 66.18 -82.18 17.57
CA ALA A 175 65.85 -80.99 18.35
C ALA A 175 65.59 -79.76 17.46
N GLN A 176 66.37 -79.58 16.38
CA GLN A 176 66.13 -78.54 15.38
C GLN A 176 64.81 -78.76 14.62
N ASN A 177 64.49 -80.00 14.25
CA ASN A 177 63.21 -80.33 13.62
C ASN A 177 62.03 -80.01 14.55
N ASP A 178 62.10 -80.40 15.82
CA ASP A 178 61.07 -80.10 16.82
C ASP A 178 60.90 -78.58 17.01
N GLN A 179 62.01 -77.82 17.00
CA GLN A 179 61.98 -76.35 17.05
C GLN A 179 61.33 -75.74 15.80
N ILE A 180 61.65 -76.26 14.60
CA ILE A 180 61.06 -75.82 13.33
C ILE A 180 59.55 -76.10 13.32
N GLU A 181 59.11 -77.27 13.79
CA GLU A 181 57.70 -77.60 13.91
C GLU A 181 56.98 -76.68 14.92
N GLY A 182 57.61 -76.40 16.06
CA GLY A 182 57.13 -75.41 17.03
C GLY A 182 56.96 -74.02 16.42
N MET A 183 57.92 -73.55 15.64
CA MET A 183 57.83 -72.27 14.92
C MET A 183 56.74 -72.27 13.84
N LYS A 184 56.58 -73.37 13.09
CA LYS A 184 55.50 -73.52 12.11
C LYS A 184 54.13 -73.45 12.78
N ALA A 185 53.95 -74.13 13.91
CA ALA A 185 52.69 -74.09 14.67
C ALA A 185 52.39 -72.69 15.24
N ALA A 186 53.41 -71.99 15.75
CA ALA A 186 53.26 -70.61 16.23
C ALA A 186 52.92 -69.64 15.08
N SER A 187 53.58 -69.79 13.94
CA SER A 187 53.30 -69.02 12.72
C SER A 187 51.87 -69.27 12.21
N ALA A 188 51.40 -70.52 12.20
CA ALA A 188 50.02 -70.85 11.85
C ALA A 188 48.99 -70.18 12.77
N LYS A 189 49.26 -70.14 14.09
CA LYS A 189 48.41 -69.43 15.07
C LYS A 189 48.40 -67.91 14.84
N LEU A 190 49.55 -67.31 14.51
CA LEU A 190 49.66 -65.89 14.18
C LEU A 190 48.90 -65.54 12.89
N VAL A 191 49.03 -66.37 11.85
CA VAL A 191 48.30 -66.18 10.59
C VAL A 191 46.79 -66.30 10.81
N ALA A 192 46.34 -67.28 11.62
CA ALA A 192 44.93 -67.43 11.95
C ALA A 192 44.38 -66.22 12.72
N SER A 193 45.14 -65.70 13.69
CA SER A 193 44.75 -64.50 14.45
C SER A 193 44.77 -63.23 13.60
N LEU A 194 45.73 -63.07 12.69
CA LEU A 194 45.75 -62.00 11.69
C LEU A 194 44.55 -62.06 10.73
N LYS A 195 44.19 -63.25 10.23
CA LYS A 195 42.99 -63.42 9.40
C LYS A 195 41.73 -63.02 10.17
N LYS A 196 41.62 -63.40 11.44
CA LYS A 196 40.49 -63.04 12.31
C LYS A 196 40.42 -61.54 12.57
N MET A 197 41.54 -60.87 12.84
CA MET A 197 41.59 -59.41 12.96
C MET A 197 41.21 -58.71 11.66
N LYS A 198 41.75 -59.15 10.52
CA LYS A 198 41.43 -58.60 9.20
C LYS A 198 39.94 -58.71 8.88
N PHE A 199 39.29 -59.82 9.26
CA PHE A 199 37.84 -59.98 9.10
C PHE A 199 37.06 -59.00 9.98
N LYS A 200 37.42 -58.87 11.27
CA LYS A 200 36.79 -57.91 12.19
C LYS A 200 36.93 -56.46 11.73
N VAL A 201 38.08 -56.08 11.17
CA VAL A 201 38.29 -54.73 10.61
C VAL A 201 37.42 -54.49 9.38
N LYS A 202 37.21 -55.50 8.52
CA LYS A 202 36.29 -55.39 7.38
C LYS A 202 34.82 -55.30 7.81
N GLU A 203 34.41 -56.05 8.82
CA GLU A 203 33.06 -55.92 9.41
C GLU A 203 32.86 -54.54 10.03
N ALA A 204 33.86 -54.01 10.75
CA ALA A 204 33.80 -52.67 11.34
C ALA A 204 33.74 -51.54 10.28
N ALA A 205 34.27 -51.76 9.08
CA ALA A 205 34.16 -50.81 7.97
C ALA A 205 32.79 -50.86 7.27
N ASN A 206 32.14 -52.03 7.26
CA ASN A 206 30.81 -52.25 6.70
C ASN A 206 29.71 -52.14 7.77
N THR A 207 29.83 -51.19 8.69
CA THR A 207 28.84 -51.02 9.76
C THR A 207 27.62 -50.26 9.28
N ALA A 208 26.47 -50.61 9.89
CA ALA A 208 25.21 -49.90 9.72
C ALA A 208 25.33 -48.40 10.04
N GLU A 209 26.27 -48.00 10.90
CA GLU A 209 26.57 -46.59 11.20
C GLU A 209 26.99 -45.81 9.95
N ASN A 210 27.85 -46.36 9.09
CA ASN A 210 28.28 -45.66 7.88
C ASN A 210 27.11 -45.43 6.91
N HIS A 211 26.21 -46.41 6.78
CA HIS A 211 24.98 -46.25 6.00
C HIS A 211 24.04 -45.22 6.62
N MET A 212 23.88 -45.23 7.94
CA MET A 212 23.03 -44.29 8.66
C MET A 212 23.55 -42.85 8.57
N VAL A 213 24.87 -42.64 8.64
CA VAL A 213 25.50 -41.33 8.42
C VAL A 213 25.26 -40.86 6.99
N HIS A 214 25.35 -41.74 5.99
CA HIS A 214 25.06 -41.39 4.60
C HIS A 214 23.59 -41.01 4.38
N ASP A 215 22.66 -41.76 4.97
CA ASP A 215 21.23 -41.48 4.89
C ASP A 215 20.86 -40.18 5.60
N MET A 216 21.44 -39.92 6.77
CA MET A 216 21.29 -38.65 7.49
C MET A 216 21.84 -37.48 6.69
N THR A 217 23.02 -37.64 6.08
CA THR A 217 23.61 -36.61 5.21
C THR A 217 22.69 -36.29 4.02
N ARG A 218 22.14 -37.30 3.36
CA ARG A 218 21.15 -37.11 2.27
C ARG A 218 19.87 -36.45 2.74
N LYS A 219 19.42 -36.76 3.96
CA LYS A 219 18.24 -36.11 4.55
C LYS A 219 18.50 -34.64 4.85
N CYS A 220 19.68 -34.30 5.40
CA CYS A 220 20.11 -32.92 5.61
C CYS A 220 20.15 -32.14 4.30
N MET A 221 20.78 -32.68 3.26
CA MET A 221 20.83 -32.01 1.94
C MET A 221 19.44 -31.76 1.35
N ARG A 222 18.51 -32.70 1.47
CA ARG A 222 17.12 -32.51 1.02
C ARG A 222 16.40 -31.42 1.81
N LEU A 223 16.54 -31.42 3.13
CA LEU A 223 15.96 -30.40 3.99
C LEU A 223 16.57 -29.01 3.73
N GLU A 224 17.86 -28.92 3.42
CA GLU A 224 18.51 -27.67 3.01
C GLU A 224 17.96 -27.15 1.67
N ALA A 225 17.73 -28.04 0.69
CA ALA A 225 17.10 -27.67 -0.57
C ALA A 225 15.65 -27.20 -0.38
N GLU A 226 14.87 -27.90 0.44
CA GLU A 226 13.49 -27.49 0.80
C GLU A 226 13.48 -26.16 1.55
N LYS A 227 14.44 -25.92 2.44
CA LYS A 227 14.60 -24.63 3.12
C LYS A 227 14.84 -23.50 2.10
N ALA A 228 15.72 -23.71 1.13
CA ALA A 228 16.01 -22.70 0.10
C ALA A 228 14.78 -22.39 -0.77
N THR A 229 13.95 -23.39 -1.11
CA THR A 229 12.70 -23.15 -1.85
C THR A 229 11.66 -22.42 -1.00
N ILE A 230 11.56 -22.73 0.29
CA ILE A 230 10.69 -22.01 1.21
C ILE A 230 11.16 -20.55 1.38
N GLU A 231 12.46 -20.28 1.48
CA GLU A 231 12.99 -18.92 1.59
C GLU A 231 12.71 -18.07 0.34
N THR A 232 12.87 -18.64 -0.86
CA THR A 232 12.55 -17.92 -2.11
C THR A 232 11.05 -17.65 -2.26
N THR A 233 10.19 -18.60 -1.88
CA THR A 233 8.73 -18.38 -1.87
C THR A 233 8.34 -17.34 -0.83
N LEU A 234 8.96 -17.35 0.36
CA LEU A 234 8.76 -16.32 1.38
C LEU A 234 9.12 -14.93 0.86
N GLN A 235 10.31 -14.77 0.27
CA GLN A 235 10.71 -13.49 -0.33
C GLN A 235 9.74 -13.01 -1.41
N THR A 236 9.28 -13.93 -2.28
CA THR A 236 8.31 -13.61 -3.34
C THR A 236 6.96 -13.18 -2.76
N THR A 237 6.45 -13.87 -1.73
CA THR A 237 5.20 -13.50 -1.06
C THR A 237 5.32 -12.17 -0.31
N GLN A 238 6.49 -11.88 0.27
CA GLN A 238 6.76 -10.63 0.97
C GLN A 238 6.80 -9.45 -0.01
N ALA A 239 7.39 -9.63 -1.19
CA ALA A 239 7.36 -8.63 -2.27
C ALA A 239 5.92 -8.32 -2.72
N LYS A 240 5.11 -9.37 -2.99
CA LYS A 240 3.69 -9.22 -3.34
C LYS A 240 2.89 -8.51 -2.24
N LEU A 241 3.19 -8.80 -0.98
CA LEU A 241 2.54 -8.15 0.16
C LEU A 241 2.87 -6.65 0.25
N VAL A 242 4.09 -6.25 -0.11
CA VAL A 242 4.48 -4.83 -0.21
C VAL A 242 3.72 -4.15 -1.35
N GLU A 243 3.63 -4.79 -2.52
CA GLU A 243 2.86 -4.27 -3.66
C GLU A 243 1.36 -4.12 -3.31
N CYS A 244 0.74 -5.14 -2.71
CA CYS A 244 -0.65 -5.06 -2.28
C CYS A 244 -0.88 -3.95 -1.24
N LYS A 245 0.06 -3.73 -0.31
CA LYS A 245 -0.02 -2.62 0.65
C LYS A 245 0.04 -1.26 -0.05
N ALA A 246 0.89 -1.10 -1.06
CA ALA A 246 0.97 0.12 -1.85
C ALA A 246 -0.34 0.38 -2.60
N VAL A 247 -0.93 -0.65 -3.22
CA VAL A 247 -2.23 -0.56 -3.91
C VAL A 247 -3.35 -0.19 -2.93
N VAL A 248 -3.41 -0.82 -1.76
CA VAL A 248 -4.41 -0.48 -0.74
C VAL A 248 -4.28 0.99 -0.33
N LYS A 249 -3.05 1.47 -0.15
CA LYS A 249 -2.79 2.88 0.21
C LYS A 249 -3.30 3.84 -0.87
N ASP A 250 -2.95 3.61 -2.14
CA ASP A 250 -3.44 4.41 -3.28
C ASP A 250 -4.97 4.39 -3.37
N LEU A 251 -5.60 3.21 -3.23
CA LEU A 251 -7.06 3.10 -3.23
C LEU A 251 -7.72 3.84 -2.05
N THR A 252 -7.12 3.81 -0.85
CA THR A 252 -7.63 4.59 0.28
C THR A 252 -7.51 6.10 0.04
N GLU A 253 -6.41 6.57 -0.54
CA GLU A 253 -6.23 7.99 -0.89
C GLU A 253 -7.27 8.42 -1.94
N ARG A 254 -7.49 7.61 -2.98
CA ARG A 254 -8.55 7.84 -3.98
C ARG A 254 -9.95 7.84 -3.38
N LEU A 255 -10.23 6.95 -2.43
CA LEU A 255 -11.51 6.92 -1.72
C LEU A 255 -11.72 8.21 -0.91
N THR A 256 -10.70 8.67 -0.19
CA THR A 256 -10.80 9.90 0.62
C THR A 256 -11.07 11.12 -0.25
N THR A 257 -10.31 11.31 -1.34
CA THR A 257 -10.51 12.41 -2.28
C THR A 257 -11.89 12.36 -2.96
N ALA A 258 -12.38 11.17 -3.32
CA ALA A 258 -13.72 11.01 -3.87
C ALA A 258 -14.81 11.37 -2.85
N THR A 259 -14.60 11.01 -1.58
CA THR A 259 -15.54 11.31 -0.49
C THR A 259 -15.60 12.82 -0.23
N GLU A 260 -14.46 13.51 -0.19
CA GLU A 260 -14.39 14.97 -0.07
C GLU A 260 -15.11 15.67 -1.23
N ARG A 261 -14.96 15.15 -2.45
CA ARG A 261 -15.65 15.68 -3.63
C ARG A 261 -17.16 15.49 -3.56
N ILE A 262 -17.65 14.38 -3.03
CA ILE A 262 -19.08 14.16 -2.80
C ILE A 262 -19.62 15.17 -1.80
N VAL A 263 -18.94 15.38 -0.67
CA VAL A 263 -19.36 16.35 0.35
C VAL A 263 -19.42 17.77 -0.22
N ALA A 264 -18.44 18.16 -1.04
CA ALA A 264 -18.46 19.46 -1.74
C ALA A 264 -19.68 19.58 -2.68
N LEU A 265 -19.96 18.55 -3.48
CA LEU A 265 -21.12 18.53 -4.38
C LEU A 265 -22.46 18.56 -3.62
N GLU A 266 -22.57 17.86 -2.50
CA GLU A 266 -23.75 17.91 -1.63
C GLU A 266 -23.96 19.33 -1.05
N GLY A 267 -22.87 20.02 -0.71
CA GLY A 267 -22.90 21.43 -0.32
C GLY A 267 -23.41 22.33 -1.44
N ASP A 268 -22.89 22.17 -2.66
CA ASP A 268 -23.31 22.94 -3.83
C ASP A 268 -24.80 22.70 -4.18
N VAL A 269 -25.26 21.45 -4.12
CA VAL A 269 -26.67 21.10 -4.34
C VAL A 269 -27.55 21.77 -3.29
N SER A 270 -27.15 21.73 -2.01
CA SER A 270 -27.88 22.38 -0.93
C SER A 270 -27.96 23.90 -1.11
N ALA A 271 -26.87 24.54 -1.55
CA ALA A 271 -26.84 25.96 -1.86
C ALA A 271 -27.76 26.32 -3.04
N ARG A 272 -27.79 25.48 -4.09
CA ARG A 272 -28.68 25.66 -5.25
C ARG A 272 -30.15 25.52 -4.87
N ILE A 273 -30.50 24.52 -4.06
CA ILE A 273 -31.88 24.35 -3.54
C ILE A 273 -32.30 25.59 -2.72
N ALA A 274 -31.40 26.13 -1.90
CA ALA A 274 -31.69 27.34 -1.13
C ALA A 274 -31.91 28.57 -2.05
N ALA A 275 -31.10 28.72 -3.11
CA ALA A 275 -31.25 29.78 -4.10
C ALA A 275 -32.55 29.65 -4.90
N GLU A 276 -32.90 28.43 -5.33
CA GLU A 276 -34.17 28.12 -6.00
C GLU A 276 -35.36 28.50 -5.11
N GLY A 277 -35.35 28.07 -3.84
CA GLY A 277 -36.39 28.44 -2.87
C GLY A 277 -36.48 29.96 -2.60
N ALA A 278 -35.38 30.70 -2.73
CA ALA A 278 -35.40 32.16 -2.64
C ALA A 278 -36.03 32.80 -3.89
N MET A 279 -35.69 32.30 -5.08
CA MET A 279 -36.28 32.73 -6.35
C MET A 279 -37.78 32.43 -6.41
N GLU A 280 -38.21 31.25 -5.98
CA GLU A 280 -39.64 30.90 -5.91
C GLU A 280 -40.42 31.86 -4.99
N LYS A 281 -39.86 32.21 -3.83
CA LYS A 281 -40.49 33.19 -2.93
C LYS A 281 -40.61 34.56 -3.59
N GLN A 282 -39.57 35.00 -4.30
CA GLN A 282 -39.61 36.27 -5.04
C GLN A 282 -40.64 36.23 -6.16
N TRP A 283 -40.72 35.15 -6.92
CA TRP A 283 -41.71 34.94 -7.96
C TRP A 283 -43.14 35.02 -7.41
N ARG A 284 -43.43 34.32 -6.30
CA ARG A 284 -44.76 34.39 -5.65
C ARG A 284 -45.11 35.82 -5.22
N ARG A 285 -44.15 36.60 -4.70
CA ARG A 285 -44.38 38.01 -4.36
C ARG A 285 -44.72 38.85 -5.60
N GLN A 286 -43.98 38.66 -6.70
CA GLN A 286 -44.27 39.34 -7.96
C GLN A 286 -45.64 38.95 -8.52
N GLN A 287 -46.01 37.67 -8.43
CA GLN A 287 -47.30 37.18 -8.88
C GLN A 287 -48.46 37.79 -8.08
N HIS A 288 -48.34 37.89 -6.74
CA HIS A 288 -49.32 38.62 -5.93
C HIS A 288 -49.39 40.10 -6.28
N TYR A 289 -48.25 40.76 -6.46
CA TYR A 289 -48.20 42.16 -6.87
C TYR A 289 -48.89 42.40 -8.23
N ILE A 290 -48.68 41.51 -9.21
CA ILE A 290 -49.38 41.58 -10.50
C ILE A 290 -50.88 41.40 -10.31
N GLN A 291 -51.33 40.45 -9.48
CA GLN A 291 -52.74 40.25 -9.18
C GLN A 291 -53.37 41.50 -8.54
N ASP A 292 -52.68 42.13 -7.60
CA ASP A 292 -53.14 43.38 -6.97
C ASP A 292 -53.28 44.50 -8.01
N LEU A 293 -52.27 44.68 -8.87
CA LEU A 293 -52.33 45.63 -9.98
C LEU A 293 -53.48 45.33 -10.95
N GLU A 294 -53.75 44.06 -11.28
CA GLU A 294 -54.87 43.68 -12.13
C GLU A 294 -56.22 44.04 -11.50
N ILE A 295 -56.36 43.92 -10.17
CA ILE A 295 -57.55 44.34 -9.43
C ILE A 295 -57.69 45.86 -9.49
N ASP A 296 -56.60 46.60 -9.28
CA ASP A 296 -56.59 48.06 -9.37
C ASP A 296 -56.97 48.54 -10.76
N PHE A 297 -56.39 47.96 -11.82
CA PHE A 297 -56.73 48.27 -13.21
C PHE A 297 -58.20 47.98 -13.52
N LYS A 298 -58.75 46.87 -13.05
CA LYS A 298 -60.19 46.56 -13.20
C LYS A 298 -61.08 47.56 -12.45
N THR A 299 -60.61 48.07 -11.32
CA THR A 299 -61.35 49.07 -10.51
C THR A 299 -61.33 50.44 -11.17
N ILE A 300 -60.17 50.87 -11.68
CA ILE A 300 -60.02 52.11 -12.46
C ILE A 300 -60.81 52.04 -13.77
N GLY A 301 -60.78 50.90 -14.47
CA GLY A 301 -61.58 50.67 -15.68
C GLY A 301 -63.08 50.61 -15.46
N ARG A 302 -63.53 50.49 -14.20
CA ARG A 302 -64.94 50.58 -13.77
C ARG A 302 -65.31 51.96 -13.22
N VAL A 303 -64.42 52.95 -13.29
CA VAL A 303 -64.80 54.35 -13.00
C VAL A 303 -65.79 54.79 -14.08
N ASP A 304 -67.02 54.99 -13.67
CA ASP A 304 -68.16 55.29 -14.52
C ASP A 304 -67.86 56.55 -15.36
N VAL A 305 -67.84 56.40 -16.69
CA VAL A 305 -67.62 57.52 -17.63
C VAL A 305 -68.75 58.55 -17.52
N ASN A 306 -69.88 58.16 -16.93
CA ASN A 306 -71.02 59.02 -16.60
C ASN A 306 -70.99 59.57 -15.17
N ASN A 307 -69.83 59.61 -14.50
CA ASN A 307 -69.70 60.23 -13.19
C ASN A 307 -69.85 61.76 -13.30
N PRO A 308 -70.85 62.39 -12.65
CA PRO A 308 -71.06 63.84 -12.69
C PRO A 308 -69.83 64.63 -12.18
N GLU A 309 -69.01 64.04 -11.31
CA GLU A 309 -67.75 64.64 -10.87
C GLU A 309 -66.68 64.65 -11.97
N MET A 310 -66.63 63.62 -12.83
CA MET A 310 -65.72 63.58 -13.97
C MET A 310 -66.14 64.57 -15.05
N GLU A 311 -67.45 64.71 -15.32
CA GLU A 311 -67.95 65.76 -16.20
C GLU A 311 -67.67 67.17 -15.65
N HIS A 312 -67.84 67.36 -14.33
CA HIS A 312 -67.53 68.64 -13.69
C HIS A 312 -66.02 68.95 -13.77
N ALA A 313 -65.18 67.93 -13.57
CA ALA A 313 -63.73 68.05 -13.74
C ALA A 313 -63.36 68.35 -15.19
N GLN A 314 -63.97 67.69 -16.18
CA GLN A 314 -63.76 67.96 -17.61
C GLN A 314 -64.21 69.38 -18.00
N ARG A 315 -65.37 69.84 -17.51
CA ARG A 315 -65.84 71.23 -17.71
C ARG A 315 -64.90 72.24 -17.07
N THR A 316 -64.41 71.95 -15.87
CA THR A 316 -63.43 72.79 -15.16
C THR A 316 -62.09 72.82 -15.91
N LEU A 317 -61.65 71.68 -16.43
CA LEU A 317 -60.43 71.54 -17.21
C LEU A 317 -60.55 72.27 -18.54
N ALA A 318 -61.68 72.17 -19.24
CA ALA A 318 -62.01 72.94 -20.44
C ALA A 318 -62.02 74.46 -20.18
N SER A 319 -62.61 74.89 -19.05
CA SER A 319 -62.57 76.30 -18.65
C SER A 319 -61.15 76.77 -18.34
N LYS A 320 -60.34 75.93 -17.68
CA LYS A 320 -58.94 76.25 -17.38
C LYS A 320 -58.06 76.23 -18.64
N THR A 321 -58.28 75.34 -19.60
CA THR A 321 -57.58 75.35 -20.89
C THR A 321 -57.98 76.56 -21.73
N GLU A 322 -59.24 77.00 -21.69
CA GLU A 322 -59.65 78.24 -22.34
C GLU A 322 -58.99 79.48 -21.69
N LYS A 323 -58.89 79.50 -20.35
CA LYS A 323 -58.14 80.54 -19.62
C LYS A 323 -56.65 80.48 -19.97
N LEU A 324 -56.06 79.29 -20.08
CA LEU A 324 -54.68 79.10 -20.53
C LEU A 324 -54.48 79.62 -21.94
N MET A 325 -55.34 79.26 -22.91
CA MET A 325 -55.26 79.83 -24.27
C MET A 325 -55.38 81.36 -24.28
N LYS A 326 -56.24 81.94 -23.43
CA LYS A 326 -56.34 83.40 -23.30
C LYS A 326 -55.06 84.00 -22.72
N LEU A 327 -54.44 83.33 -21.75
CA LEU A 327 -53.15 83.74 -21.18
C LEU A 327 -52.01 83.56 -22.18
N GLU A 328 -51.96 82.47 -22.94
CA GLU A 328 -51.00 82.24 -24.02
C GLU A 328 -51.13 83.31 -25.11
N LYS A 329 -52.35 83.66 -25.54
CA LYS A 329 -52.57 84.77 -26.47
C LYS A 329 -52.11 86.11 -25.91
N ARG A 330 -52.24 86.33 -24.60
CA ARG A 330 -51.71 87.53 -23.92
C ARG A 330 -50.18 87.48 -23.83
N LEU A 331 -49.60 86.33 -23.51
CA LEU A 331 -48.15 86.10 -23.51
C LEU A 331 -47.57 86.34 -24.89
N GLN A 332 -48.16 85.80 -25.96
CA GLN A 332 -47.72 86.06 -27.34
C GLN A 332 -47.82 87.54 -27.72
N ARG A 333 -48.78 88.30 -27.15
CA ARG A 333 -48.82 89.76 -27.33
C ARG A 333 -47.67 90.41 -26.58
N TYR A 334 -47.45 90.06 -25.31
CA TYR A 334 -46.32 90.56 -24.54
C TYR A 334 -44.97 90.14 -25.12
N GLU A 335 -44.84 88.96 -25.71
CA GLU A 335 -43.63 88.51 -26.42
C GLU A 335 -43.42 89.30 -27.71
N ARG A 336 -44.49 89.66 -28.44
CA ARG A 336 -44.39 90.59 -29.58
C ARG A 336 -44.02 92.00 -29.13
N ASP A 337 -44.58 92.46 -28.01
CA ASP A 337 -44.24 93.76 -27.41
C ASP A 337 -42.79 93.73 -26.90
N ILE A 338 -42.34 92.65 -26.26
CA ILE A 338 -40.97 92.41 -25.82
C ILE A 338 -40.03 92.26 -27.02
N ALA A 339 -40.44 91.63 -28.12
CA ALA A 339 -39.66 91.53 -29.34
C ALA A 339 -39.49 92.91 -30.00
N GLY A 340 -40.55 93.72 -30.05
CA GLY A 340 -40.46 95.13 -30.46
C GLY A 340 -39.61 95.98 -29.52
N LEU A 341 -39.62 95.67 -28.21
CA LEU A 341 -38.76 96.28 -27.21
C LEU A 341 -37.30 95.77 -27.29
N ARG A 342 -37.06 94.55 -27.77
CA ARG A 342 -35.73 93.94 -28.01
C ARG A 342 -35.13 94.33 -29.36
N GLU A 343 -35.95 94.68 -30.35
CA GLU A 343 -35.51 95.37 -31.57
C GLU A 343 -35.12 96.83 -31.29
N THR A 344 -35.59 97.41 -30.17
CA THR A 344 -35.23 98.77 -29.70
C THR A 344 -34.28 98.79 -28.50
N GLN A 345 -33.95 97.63 -27.91
CA GLN A 345 -32.94 97.46 -26.87
C GLN A 345 -32.13 96.18 -27.15
N GLY A 346 -30.89 96.37 -27.57
CA GLY A 346 -29.98 95.30 -27.93
C GLY A 346 -29.68 94.31 -26.80
N ASP A 347 -29.57 93.06 -27.24
CA ASP A 347 -28.73 91.95 -26.75
C ASP A 347 -28.95 91.44 -25.31
N GLY A 348 -29.23 90.13 -25.19
CA GLY A 348 -29.44 89.50 -23.89
C GLY A 348 -29.95 88.06 -23.92
N VAL A 349 -29.02 87.14 -24.20
CA VAL A 349 -29.02 85.66 -24.07
C VAL A 349 -29.78 85.10 -22.85
N VAL A 350 -30.57 84.04 -23.07
CA VAL A 350 -31.11 83.05 -22.09
C VAL A 350 -31.53 81.81 -22.92
N VAL A 351 -31.25 80.53 -22.66
CA VAL A 351 -30.62 79.74 -21.58
C VAL A 351 -30.35 78.32 -22.12
N LEU A 352 -29.28 77.67 -21.64
CA LEU A 352 -28.98 76.24 -21.80
C LEU A 352 -29.59 75.42 -20.65
N ASP A 353 -30.16 74.26 -21.00
CA ASP A 353 -30.86 73.31 -20.12
C ASP A 353 -29.86 72.34 -19.42
N PRO A 354 -29.90 72.13 -18.08
CA PRO A 354 -28.84 71.45 -17.33
C PRO A 354 -29.14 69.97 -16.98
N GLN A 355 -29.37 69.11 -17.98
CA GLN A 355 -29.59 67.66 -17.72
C GLN A 355 -28.79 66.65 -18.55
N ARG A 356 -27.71 67.06 -19.22
CA ARG A 356 -26.72 66.11 -19.75
C ARG A 356 -25.32 66.53 -19.34
N LYS A 357 -24.84 66.06 -18.19
CA LYS A 357 -23.42 66.17 -17.84
C LYS A 357 -22.64 65.33 -18.86
N ALA A 358 -21.92 65.98 -19.76
CA ALA A 358 -20.94 65.33 -20.62
C ALA A 358 -19.83 64.72 -19.75
N LEU A 359 -19.43 63.48 -20.05
CA LEU A 359 -18.30 62.81 -19.41
C LEU A 359 -17.04 63.65 -19.67
N SER A 360 -16.30 64.00 -18.62
CA SER A 360 -15.06 64.75 -18.79
C SER A 360 -13.96 63.86 -19.39
N LEU A 361 -12.95 64.47 -20.02
CA LEU A 361 -11.79 63.73 -20.56
C LEU A 361 -11.10 62.88 -19.48
N VAL A 362 -11.11 63.33 -18.22
CA VAL A 362 -10.56 62.59 -17.08
C VAL A 362 -11.38 61.35 -16.75
N ASP A 363 -12.72 61.44 -16.86
CA ASP A 363 -13.60 60.29 -16.68
C ASP A 363 -13.39 59.27 -17.80
N LEU A 364 -13.16 59.74 -19.03
CA LEU A 364 -12.84 58.90 -20.18
C LEU A 364 -11.48 58.20 -20.04
N ASP A 365 -10.45 58.89 -19.56
CA ASP A 365 -9.13 58.30 -19.30
C ASP A 365 -9.21 57.20 -18.23
N TYR A 366 -9.98 57.45 -17.17
CA TYR A 366 -10.21 56.47 -16.12
C TYR A 366 -10.93 55.23 -16.65
N VAL A 367 -11.99 55.42 -17.45
CA VAL A 367 -12.73 54.30 -18.04
C VAL A 367 -11.85 53.51 -19.01
N LEU A 368 -11.05 54.18 -19.86
CA LEU A 368 -10.14 53.52 -20.79
C LEU A 368 -9.07 52.68 -20.06
N ALA A 369 -8.53 53.17 -18.94
CA ALA A 369 -7.61 52.40 -18.11
C ALA A 369 -8.26 51.14 -17.53
N GLN A 370 -9.53 51.22 -17.12
CA GLN A 370 -10.29 50.05 -16.66
C GLN A 370 -10.59 49.08 -17.80
N THR A 371 -10.86 49.59 -19.01
CA THR A 371 -11.12 48.74 -20.17
C THR A 371 -9.89 47.92 -20.57
N HIS A 372 -8.70 48.50 -20.60
CA HIS A 372 -7.48 47.76 -20.90
C HIS A 372 -7.15 46.68 -19.84
N LYS A 373 -7.56 46.88 -18.57
CA LYS A 373 -7.44 45.83 -17.55
C LYS A 373 -8.33 44.62 -17.87
N ILE A 374 -9.54 44.88 -18.33
CA ILE A 374 -10.48 43.83 -18.75
C ILE A 374 -9.90 43.06 -19.94
N GLU A 375 -9.34 43.77 -20.92
CA GLU A 375 -8.68 43.19 -22.09
C GLU A 375 -7.50 42.28 -21.69
N ALA A 376 -6.60 42.77 -20.84
CA ALA A 376 -5.44 42.00 -20.37
C ALA A 376 -5.84 40.73 -19.59
N LYS A 377 -6.94 40.79 -18.82
CA LYS A 377 -7.50 39.63 -18.11
C LYS A 377 -8.12 38.62 -19.08
N ALA A 378 -8.87 39.10 -20.08
CA ALA A 378 -9.45 38.24 -21.12
C ALA A 378 -8.35 37.49 -21.89
N ASP A 379 -7.27 38.18 -22.27
CA ASP A 379 -6.10 37.57 -22.92
C ASP A 379 -5.40 36.52 -22.06
N ALA A 380 -5.26 36.77 -20.75
CA ALA A 380 -4.67 35.81 -19.83
C ALA A 380 -5.52 34.54 -19.70
N MET A 381 -6.85 34.70 -19.64
CA MET A 381 -7.80 33.57 -19.64
C MET A 381 -7.75 32.78 -20.95
N SER A 382 -7.63 33.46 -22.09
CA SER A 382 -7.52 32.83 -23.41
C SER A 382 -6.26 31.96 -23.53
N ARG A 383 -5.10 32.50 -23.15
CA ARG A 383 -3.84 31.72 -23.12
C ARG A 383 -3.93 30.50 -22.21
N MET A 384 -4.62 30.63 -21.08
CA MET A 384 -4.81 29.51 -20.15
C MET A 384 -5.64 28.39 -20.78
N VAL A 385 -6.76 28.71 -21.42
CA VAL A 385 -7.60 27.70 -22.09
C VAL A 385 -6.80 26.97 -23.17
N GLN A 386 -5.98 27.69 -23.95
CA GLN A 386 -5.10 27.08 -24.95
C GLN A 386 -4.06 26.10 -24.34
N VAL A 387 -3.47 26.44 -23.19
CA VAL A 387 -2.53 25.54 -22.48
C VAL A 387 -3.23 24.27 -21.98
N TYR A 388 -4.45 24.41 -21.44
CA TYR A 388 -5.25 23.28 -21.01
C TYR A 388 -5.67 22.37 -22.18
N GLU A 389 -6.08 22.95 -23.31
CA GLU A 389 -6.42 22.19 -24.51
C GLU A 389 -5.21 21.46 -25.11
N ALA A 390 -4.01 22.02 -24.99
CA ALA A 390 -2.75 21.38 -25.38
C ALA A 390 -2.30 20.25 -24.42
N GLY A 391 -3.05 19.97 -23.34
CA GLY A 391 -2.73 18.95 -22.36
C GLY A 391 -1.61 19.33 -21.38
N GLY A 392 -1.22 20.60 -21.35
CA GLY A 392 -0.28 21.13 -20.38
C GLY A 392 -0.93 21.36 -19.01
N HIS A 393 -0.14 21.29 -17.94
CA HIS A 393 -0.59 21.81 -16.65
C HIS A 393 -0.50 23.33 -16.66
N PRO A 394 -1.56 24.05 -16.25
CA PRO A 394 -1.45 25.50 -16.09
C PRO A 394 -0.33 25.81 -15.08
N PRO A 395 0.42 26.91 -15.24
CA PRO A 395 1.36 27.34 -14.23
C PRO A 395 0.64 27.54 -12.88
N ALA A 396 1.27 27.11 -11.79
CA ALA A 396 0.68 26.98 -10.45
C ALA A 396 0.13 28.29 -9.84
N ASP A 397 0.41 29.44 -10.44
CA ASP A 397 0.13 30.77 -9.87
C ASP A 397 -0.84 31.59 -10.73
N LEU A 398 -1.94 31.00 -11.19
CA LEU A 398 -3.02 31.72 -11.90
C LEU A 398 -3.67 32.79 -11.00
N HIS A 399 -3.86 32.46 -9.72
CA HIS A 399 -4.39 33.41 -8.75
C HIS A 399 -3.41 34.57 -8.57
N GLU A 400 -2.11 34.30 -8.51
CA GLU A 400 -1.07 35.32 -8.40
C GLU A 400 -0.96 36.18 -9.67
N LEU A 401 -1.17 35.63 -10.87
CA LEU A 401 -1.12 36.38 -12.13
C LEU A 401 -2.36 37.26 -12.31
N LEU A 402 -3.54 36.79 -11.91
CA LEU A 402 -4.76 37.60 -11.85
C LEU A 402 -4.69 38.68 -10.77
N LEU A 403 -4.10 38.37 -9.61
CA LEU A 403 -3.85 39.32 -8.51
C LEU A 403 -2.80 40.38 -8.90
N ARG A 404 -1.73 40.00 -9.60
CA ARG A 404 -0.73 40.95 -10.14
C ARG A 404 -1.31 41.90 -11.20
N LEU A 405 -2.37 41.49 -11.90
CA LEU A 405 -3.12 42.36 -12.82
C LEU A 405 -4.12 43.28 -12.06
N ASP A 406 -4.45 42.97 -10.82
CA ASP A 406 -5.25 43.82 -9.93
C ASP A 406 -4.39 44.89 -9.21
N ASP A 407 -3.11 44.61 -8.98
CA ASP A 407 -2.18 45.56 -8.37
C ASP A 407 -1.84 46.74 -9.31
N HIS A 408 -2.24 47.93 -8.84
CA HIS A 408 -2.34 49.18 -9.58
C HIS A 408 -1.03 49.85 -10.07
N GLN A 409 0.10 49.15 -10.16
CA GLN A 409 1.40 49.80 -10.45
C GLN A 409 1.93 49.64 -11.89
N GLY A 410 1.27 48.86 -12.76
CA GLY A 410 1.81 48.53 -14.09
C GLY A 410 1.19 49.22 -15.32
N LEU A 411 0.07 49.94 -15.18
CA LEU A 411 -0.69 50.49 -16.33
C LEU A 411 -0.61 52.03 -16.42
N GLU A 412 0.55 52.61 -16.14
CA GLU A 412 0.80 54.05 -16.34
C GLU A 412 1.07 54.44 -17.81
N THR A 413 0.94 53.51 -18.77
CA THR A 413 1.34 53.73 -20.17
C THR A 413 0.19 53.93 -21.16
N CYS A 414 -1.04 54.16 -20.71
CA CYS A 414 -2.10 54.56 -21.64
C CYS A 414 -1.86 56.01 -22.09
N ASP A 415 -1.63 56.22 -23.39
CA ASP A 415 -1.62 57.55 -23.99
C ASP A 415 -2.91 58.29 -23.62
N ARG A 416 -2.77 59.48 -23.01
CA ARG A 416 -3.90 60.30 -22.59
C ARG A 416 -4.83 60.60 -23.77
N ILE A 417 -6.13 60.50 -23.54
CA ILE A 417 -7.15 60.75 -24.55
C ILE A 417 -7.11 62.23 -24.96
N ALA A 418 -6.86 62.50 -26.24
CA ALA A 418 -6.75 63.87 -26.74
C ALA A 418 -8.13 64.51 -27.05
N SER A 419 -9.18 63.70 -27.25
CA SER A 419 -10.55 64.18 -27.48
C SER A 419 -11.63 63.20 -27.00
N GLU A 420 -12.81 63.71 -26.66
CA GLU A 420 -13.90 62.85 -26.16
C GLU A 420 -14.35 61.79 -27.17
N GLN A 421 -14.36 62.14 -28.46
CA GLN A 421 -14.76 61.22 -29.52
C GLN A 421 -13.74 60.09 -29.69
N GLU A 422 -12.45 60.42 -29.64
CA GLU A 422 -11.36 59.44 -29.66
C GLU A 422 -11.41 58.52 -28.44
N GLY A 423 -11.65 59.08 -27.25
CA GLY A 423 -11.78 58.29 -26.01
C GLY A 423 -12.91 57.28 -26.07
N LYS A 424 -14.11 57.73 -26.50
CA LYS A 424 -15.28 56.85 -26.67
C LYS A 424 -15.00 55.74 -27.70
N GLN A 425 -14.32 56.07 -28.79
CA GLN A 425 -13.98 55.10 -29.84
C GLN A 425 -12.94 54.07 -29.37
N ARG A 426 -11.89 54.50 -28.67
CA ARG A 426 -10.85 53.59 -28.12
C ARG A 426 -11.43 52.65 -27.06
N ILE A 427 -12.25 53.18 -26.15
CA ILE A 427 -12.96 52.37 -25.14
C ILE A 427 -13.86 51.33 -25.82
N LEU A 428 -14.65 51.75 -26.81
CA LEU A 428 -15.54 50.85 -27.53
C LEU A 428 -14.76 49.73 -28.23
N MET A 429 -13.66 50.06 -28.91
CA MET A 429 -12.82 49.06 -29.60
C MET A 429 -12.20 48.05 -28.62
N SER A 430 -11.63 48.51 -27.51
CA SER A 430 -11.02 47.63 -26.50
C SER A 430 -12.08 46.74 -25.80
N LEU A 431 -13.28 47.27 -25.53
CA LEU A 431 -14.41 46.46 -25.03
C LEU A 431 -14.85 45.40 -26.04
N MET A 432 -14.98 45.77 -27.33
CA MET A 432 -15.37 44.83 -28.38
C MET A 432 -14.33 43.72 -28.56
N GLN A 433 -13.05 44.06 -28.49
CA GLN A 433 -11.96 43.09 -28.57
C GLN A 433 -11.96 42.15 -27.36
N SER A 434 -12.13 42.69 -26.15
CA SER A 434 -12.28 41.90 -24.93
C SER A 434 -13.46 40.94 -25.00
N GLN A 435 -14.60 41.41 -25.51
CA GLN A 435 -15.80 40.59 -25.70
C GLN A 435 -15.55 39.45 -26.68
N ALA A 436 -14.90 39.71 -27.82
CA ALA A 436 -14.56 38.68 -28.80
C ALA A 436 -13.65 37.59 -28.20
N ILE A 437 -12.63 37.98 -27.42
CA ILE A 437 -11.74 37.03 -26.74
C ILE A 437 -12.51 36.18 -25.71
N LEU A 438 -13.42 36.79 -24.95
CA LEU A 438 -14.22 36.08 -23.96
C LEU A 438 -15.24 35.13 -24.59
N ASP A 439 -15.84 35.52 -25.71
CA ASP A 439 -16.76 34.65 -26.48
C ASP A 439 -16.02 33.43 -27.04
N ASP A 440 -14.80 33.63 -27.56
CA ASP A 440 -13.93 32.52 -27.98
C ASP A 440 -13.58 31.61 -26.81
N VAL A 441 -13.18 32.16 -25.65
CA VAL A 441 -12.90 31.38 -24.43
C VAL A 441 -14.11 30.56 -23.98
N ALA A 442 -15.30 31.17 -23.98
CA ALA A 442 -16.53 30.49 -23.63
C ALA A 442 -16.84 29.32 -24.59
N HIS A 443 -16.58 29.50 -25.88
CA HIS A 443 -16.76 28.46 -26.89
C HIS A 443 -15.81 27.27 -26.68
N HIS A 444 -14.52 27.53 -26.44
CA HIS A 444 -13.53 26.48 -26.19
C HIS A 444 -13.83 25.70 -24.90
N LEU A 445 -14.21 26.41 -23.83
CA LEU A 445 -14.65 25.76 -22.60
C LEU A 445 -15.89 24.89 -22.81
N ALA A 446 -16.90 25.38 -23.53
CA ALA A 446 -18.10 24.60 -23.85
C ALA A 446 -17.77 23.33 -24.65
N GLN A 447 -16.88 23.42 -25.64
CA GLN A 447 -16.40 22.25 -26.39
C GLN A 447 -15.62 21.27 -25.51
N ALA A 448 -14.73 21.76 -24.64
CA ALA A 448 -13.96 20.92 -23.72
C ALA A 448 -14.87 20.18 -22.73
N PHE A 449 -15.88 20.86 -22.17
CA PHE A 449 -16.89 20.24 -21.31
C PHE A 449 -17.72 19.19 -22.05
N ALA A 450 -18.13 19.46 -23.30
CA ALA A 450 -18.86 18.48 -24.11
C ALA A 450 -18.02 17.23 -24.40
N ARG A 451 -16.73 17.38 -24.73
CA ARG A 451 -15.80 16.26 -24.91
C ARG A 451 -15.62 15.45 -23.62
N PHE A 452 -15.47 16.12 -22.48
CA PHE A 452 -15.32 15.46 -21.18
C PHE A 452 -16.57 14.67 -20.76
N LEU A 453 -17.76 15.24 -20.99
CA LEU A 453 -19.03 14.55 -20.74
C LEU A 453 -19.20 13.35 -21.69
N GLY A 454 -18.90 13.52 -22.98
CA GLY A 454 -18.94 12.43 -23.96
C GLY A 454 -17.96 11.29 -23.65
N PHE A 455 -16.75 11.60 -23.17
CA PHE A 455 -15.76 10.60 -22.78
C PHE A 455 -16.21 9.80 -21.54
N LYS A 456 -16.92 10.44 -20.61
CA LYS A 456 -17.51 9.76 -19.44
C LYS A 456 -18.68 8.86 -19.80
N CYS A 457 -19.54 9.26 -20.73
CA CYS A 457 -20.65 8.44 -21.19
C CYS A 457 -20.23 7.23 -22.04
N ASN A 458 -19.04 7.24 -22.66
CA ASN A 458 -18.47 6.08 -23.39
C ASN A 458 -17.69 5.11 -22.48
N MET A 459 -17.44 5.46 -21.21
CA MET A 459 -16.66 4.67 -20.25
C MET A 459 -17.52 4.07 -19.14
N GLU A 460 -18.84 4.25 -19.20
CA GLU A 460 -19.89 3.48 -18.50
C GLU A 460 -20.53 2.50 -19.48
#